data_AF-A0A847Y4E0-F1
#
_entry.id   AF-A0A847Y4E0-F1
#
_cell.length_a   1.000
_cell.length_b   1.000
_cell.length_c   1.000
_cell.angle_alpha   90.00
_cell.angle_beta   90.00
_cell.angle_gamma   90.00
#
_symmetry.space_group_name_H-M   'P 1'
#
loop_
_entity.id
_entity.type
_entity.pdbx_description
1 polymer ?
#
loop_
_entity_poly.entity_id
_entity_poly.type
_entity_poly.pdbx_seq_one_letter_code
_entity_poly.pdbx_strand_id
1 'polypeptide(L)'
;MPEITLNISQDLYDDLARAFSKDRPLTAEDYAGLASLALEQWTDTLLGATRFHSMSELYTGWLRRLFPRLLPDADLDEKALVSRFNLPYGQATYIARVLREEDTLASRRKWLDKLEAEFTKHLDEARQWVRDGRGEETMEFYLHKYARRELGIVLGRLLETGRPTRPIKTTATMGDYSVALICAGDVERIAQEIAAEKSRLNP
;
A
#
# COMPACT_ATOMS: atom_id res chain seq x y z
N MET A 1 -22.79 26.19 -18.24
CA MET A 1 -22.74 25.16 -17.18
C MET A 1 -22.81 25.87 -15.84
N PRO A 2 -23.51 25.33 -14.82
CA PRO A 2 -23.46 25.94 -13.49
C PRO A 2 -22.03 25.88 -12.95
N GLU A 3 -21.57 27.00 -12.39
CA GLU A 3 -20.27 27.12 -11.72
C GLU A 3 -20.51 27.16 -10.21
N ILE A 4 -19.77 26.34 -9.46
CA ILE A 4 -19.85 26.28 -8.01
C ILE A 4 -18.50 26.73 -7.45
N THR A 5 -18.51 27.82 -6.69
CA THR A 5 -17.32 28.30 -5.97
C THR A 5 -17.41 27.89 -4.51
N LEU A 6 -16.41 27.14 -4.03
CA LEU A 6 -16.25 26.79 -2.62
C LEU A 6 -15.18 27.67 -1.99
N ASN A 7 -15.58 28.45 -0.98
CA ASN A 7 -14.64 29.28 -0.23
C ASN A 7 -14.21 28.53 1.05
N ILE A 8 -12.92 28.25 1.16
CA ILE A 8 -12.32 27.63 2.35
C ILE A 8 -11.74 28.77 3.19
N SER A 9 -12.15 28.88 4.46
CA SER A 9 -11.58 29.87 5.37
C SER A 9 -10.12 29.56 5.69
N GLN A 10 -9.35 30.57 6.08
CA GLN A 10 -7.94 30.39 6.47
C GLN A 10 -7.79 29.41 7.65
N ASP A 11 -8.70 29.45 8.62
CA ASP A 11 -8.66 28.52 9.77
C ASP A 11 -8.84 27.06 9.32
N LEU A 12 -9.78 26.81 8.41
CA LEU A 12 -10.03 25.47 7.87
C LEU A 12 -8.85 25.02 6.99
N TYR A 13 -8.23 25.95 6.27
CA TYR A 13 -6.99 25.71 5.53
C TYR A 13 -5.87 25.26 6.47
N ASP A 14 -5.68 25.94 7.61
CA ASP A 14 -4.62 25.64 8.58
C ASP A 14 -4.88 24.30 9.31
N ASP A 15 -6.13 23.94 9.54
CA ASP A 15 -6.53 22.64 10.10
C ASP A 15 -6.27 21.50 9.11
N LEU A 16 -6.67 21.68 7.84
CA LEU A 16 -6.39 20.71 6.77
C LEU A 16 -4.89 20.58 6.55
N ALA A 17 -4.16 21.69 6.51
CA ALA A 17 -2.71 21.68 6.46
C ALA A 17 -2.15 20.90 7.65
N ARG A 18 -2.57 21.11 8.89
CA ARG A 18 -2.06 20.31 10.04
C ARG A 18 -2.33 18.81 9.91
N ALA A 19 -3.46 18.41 9.34
CA ALA A 19 -3.80 17.00 9.16
C ALA A 19 -2.95 16.30 8.08
N PHE A 20 -2.59 17.02 7.00
CA PHE A 20 -1.95 16.44 5.82
C PHE A 20 -0.49 16.87 5.60
N SER A 21 -0.08 18.02 6.13
CA SER A 21 1.23 18.64 5.83
C SER A 21 2.40 18.14 6.66
N LYS A 22 2.19 17.12 7.51
CA LYS A 22 3.28 16.49 8.26
C LYS A 22 4.39 15.96 7.35
N ASP A 23 4.05 15.57 6.12
CA ASP A 23 5.00 14.98 5.16
C ASP A 23 5.41 15.95 4.03
N ARG A 24 4.49 16.83 3.58
CA ARG A 24 4.74 17.87 2.57
C ARG A 24 3.68 18.98 2.63
N PRO A 25 3.99 20.24 2.27
CA PRO A 25 2.95 21.27 2.12
C PRO A 25 1.92 20.84 1.05
N LEU A 26 0.65 21.15 1.31
CA LEU A 26 -0.42 20.94 0.34
C LEU A 26 -0.29 21.95 -0.80
N THR A 27 -0.49 21.48 -2.03
CA THR A 27 -0.49 22.29 -3.26
C THR A 27 -1.90 22.78 -3.58
N ALA A 28 -2.02 23.77 -4.47
CA ALA A 28 -3.32 24.23 -4.95
C ALA A 28 -4.16 23.10 -5.58
N GLU A 29 -3.50 22.12 -6.21
CA GLU A 29 -4.15 20.92 -6.75
C GLU A 29 -4.70 20.01 -5.66
N ASP A 30 -3.96 19.81 -4.56
CA ASP A 30 -4.46 19.05 -3.41
C ASP A 30 -5.71 19.72 -2.79
N TYR A 31 -5.74 21.06 -2.72
CA TYR A 31 -6.90 21.81 -2.24
C TYR A 31 -8.10 21.73 -3.20
N ALA A 32 -7.87 21.79 -4.50
CA ALA A 32 -8.91 21.55 -5.49
C ALA A 32 -9.47 20.11 -5.38
N GLY A 33 -8.59 19.13 -5.15
CA GLY A 33 -8.95 17.74 -4.88
C GLY A 33 -9.81 17.58 -3.62
N LEU A 34 -9.45 18.26 -2.53
CA LEU A 34 -10.25 18.30 -1.29
C LEU A 34 -11.63 18.92 -1.51
N ALA A 35 -11.70 20.06 -2.19
CA ALA A 35 -12.96 20.73 -2.51
C ALA A 35 -13.86 19.86 -3.40
N SER A 36 -13.28 19.21 -4.41
CA SER A 36 -14.00 18.26 -5.27
C SER A 36 -14.53 17.07 -4.47
N LEU A 37 -13.70 16.47 -3.60
CA LEU A 37 -14.12 15.37 -2.73
C LEU A 37 -15.28 15.77 -1.80
N ALA A 38 -15.21 16.96 -1.22
CA ALA A 38 -16.27 17.47 -0.35
C ALA A 38 -17.59 17.66 -1.13
N LEU A 39 -17.52 18.24 -2.32
CA LEU A 39 -18.69 18.44 -3.19
C LEU A 39 -19.28 17.11 -3.67
N GLU A 40 -18.44 16.17 -4.13
CA GLU A 40 -18.82 14.81 -4.51
C GLU A 40 -19.55 14.13 -3.35
N GLN A 41 -19.01 14.22 -2.13
CA GLN A 41 -19.60 13.59 -0.95
C GLN A 41 -20.95 14.20 -0.57
N TRP A 42 -21.08 15.52 -0.62
CA TRP A 42 -22.35 16.21 -0.41
C TRP A 42 -23.38 15.82 -1.47
N THR A 43 -22.96 15.76 -2.73
CA THR A 43 -23.81 15.38 -3.86
C THR A 43 -24.28 13.93 -3.72
N ASP A 44 -23.37 12.99 -3.43
CA ASP A 44 -23.69 11.58 -3.20
C ASP A 44 -24.70 11.41 -2.05
N THR A 45 -24.56 12.22 -1.00
CA THR A 45 -25.46 12.23 0.16
C THR A 45 -26.85 12.74 -0.23
N LEU A 46 -26.93 13.87 -0.95
CA LEU A 46 -28.19 14.47 -1.39
C LEU A 46 -28.95 13.60 -2.39
N LEU A 47 -28.22 12.91 -3.28
CA LEU A 47 -28.79 11.99 -4.27
C LEU A 47 -29.09 10.60 -3.69
N GLY A 48 -28.64 10.31 -2.47
CA GLY A 48 -28.77 9.00 -1.86
C GLY A 48 -28.02 7.89 -2.60
N ALA A 49 -26.98 8.26 -3.37
CA ALA A 49 -26.18 7.34 -4.17
C ALA A 49 -25.37 6.38 -3.30
N THR A 50 -25.01 6.81 -2.08
CA THR A 50 -24.40 5.97 -1.05
C THR A 50 -25.22 6.04 0.23
N ARG A 51 -25.49 4.87 0.81
CA ARG A 51 -26.09 4.73 2.14
C ARG A 51 -25.09 4.00 3.01
N PHE A 52 -24.59 4.69 4.04
CA PHE A 52 -23.72 4.10 5.04
C PHE A 52 -24.59 3.61 6.19
N HIS A 53 -24.41 2.35 6.59
CA HIS A 53 -25.14 1.72 7.69
C HIS A 53 -24.44 1.89 9.03
N SER A 54 -23.21 2.40 9.04
CA SER A 54 -22.47 2.74 10.25
C SER A 54 -21.48 3.89 10.02
N MET A 55 -21.04 4.53 11.11
CA MET A 55 -19.96 5.51 11.07
C MET A 55 -18.66 4.88 10.53
N SER A 56 -18.39 3.61 10.83
CA SER A 56 -17.20 2.93 10.30
C SER A 56 -17.25 2.77 8.78
N GLU A 57 -18.41 2.45 8.21
CA GLU A 57 -18.60 2.43 6.76
C GLU A 57 -18.44 3.81 6.13
N LEU A 58 -18.99 4.85 6.76
CA LEU A 58 -18.82 6.24 6.33
C LEU A 58 -17.34 6.62 6.25
N TYR A 59 -16.60 6.44 7.35
CA TYR A 59 -15.18 6.75 7.40
C TYR A 59 -14.35 5.89 6.45
N THR A 60 -14.70 4.61 6.29
CA THR A 60 -14.05 3.74 5.30
C THR A 60 -14.26 4.30 3.89
N GLY A 61 -15.50 4.67 3.53
CA GLY A 61 -15.81 5.27 2.23
C GLY A 61 -15.06 6.57 1.97
N TRP A 62 -14.97 7.45 2.96
CA TRP A 62 -14.21 8.71 2.85
C TRP A 62 -12.72 8.46 2.69
N LEU A 63 -12.13 7.67 3.58
CA LEU A 63 -10.69 7.40 3.57
C LEU A 63 -10.26 6.66 2.31
N ARG A 64 -11.11 5.79 1.76
CA ARG A 64 -10.89 5.13 0.46
C ARG A 64 -10.69 6.12 -0.68
N ARG A 65 -11.45 7.21 -0.71
CA ARG A 65 -11.33 8.25 -1.75
C ARG A 65 -10.20 9.23 -1.44
N LEU A 66 -9.99 9.52 -0.17
CA LEU A 66 -9.05 10.54 0.29
C LEU A 66 -7.59 10.10 0.15
N PHE A 67 -7.24 8.89 0.60
CA PHE A 67 -5.84 8.45 0.64
C PHE A 67 -5.18 8.41 -0.74
N PRO A 68 -5.76 7.80 -1.78
CA PRO A 68 -5.13 7.77 -3.11
C PRO A 68 -4.95 9.15 -3.74
N ARG A 69 -5.82 10.12 -3.42
CA ARG A 69 -5.79 11.47 -4.00
C ARG A 69 -4.81 12.40 -3.28
N LEU A 70 -4.78 12.36 -1.95
CA LEU A 70 -4.05 13.36 -1.14
C LEU A 70 -2.84 12.79 -0.41
N LEU A 71 -2.83 11.48 -0.15
CA LEU A 71 -1.80 10.79 0.60
C LEU A 71 -1.32 9.53 -0.15
N PRO A 72 -0.96 9.63 -1.45
CA PRO A 72 -0.67 8.46 -2.28
C PRO A 72 0.49 7.60 -1.74
N ASP A 73 1.46 8.26 -1.10
CA ASP A 73 2.65 7.60 -0.56
C ASP A 73 2.51 7.17 0.90
N ALA A 74 1.47 7.62 1.60
CA ALA A 74 1.28 7.27 3.01
C ALA A 74 0.92 5.79 3.16
N ASP A 75 1.48 5.14 4.19
CA ASP A 75 1.03 3.81 4.57
C ASP A 75 -0.30 3.92 5.32
N LEU A 76 -1.29 3.15 4.89
CA LEU A 76 -2.61 3.10 5.53
C LEU A 76 -2.55 2.17 6.74
N ASP A 77 -2.01 2.68 7.84
CA ASP A 77 -1.93 1.97 9.11
C ASP A 77 -2.77 2.63 10.22
N GLU A 78 -3.04 1.84 11.27
CA GLU A 78 -3.84 2.30 12.39
C GLU A 78 -3.20 3.50 13.11
N LYS A 79 -1.87 3.63 13.12
CA LYS A 79 -1.17 4.75 13.75
C LYS A 79 -1.35 6.04 12.95
N ALA A 80 -1.30 5.96 11.62
CA ALA A 80 -1.58 7.06 10.71
C ALA A 80 -3.04 7.50 10.87
N LEU A 81 -3.97 6.56 10.97
CA LEU A 81 -5.38 6.88 11.18
C LEU A 81 -5.65 7.56 12.53
N VAL A 82 -5.05 7.09 13.61
CA VAL A 82 -5.16 7.73 14.94
C VAL A 82 -4.50 9.11 14.93
N SER A 83 -3.29 9.22 14.39
CA SER A 83 -2.48 10.46 14.51
C SER A 83 -2.86 11.57 13.52
N ARG A 84 -3.51 11.24 12.40
CA ARG A 84 -3.93 12.22 11.37
C ARG A 84 -5.42 12.56 11.44
N PHE A 85 -6.26 11.58 11.75
CA PHE A 85 -7.71 11.73 11.73
C PHE A 85 -8.36 11.60 13.11
N ASN A 86 -7.57 11.46 14.17
CA ASN A 86 -8.03 11.33 15.55
C ASN A 86 -9.08 10.21 15.74
N LEU A 87 -8.94 9.12 14.97
CA LEU A 87 -9.83 7.97 15.08
C LEU A 87 -9.50 7.15 16.33
N PRO A 88 -10.51 6.63 17.06
CA PRO A 88 -10.28 5.69 18.16
C PRO A 88 -9.50 4.47 17.67
N TYR A 89 -8.54 3.99 18.46
CA TYR A 89 -7.60 2.93 18.04
C TYR A 89 -8.30 1.66 17.52
N GLY A 90 -9.36 1.19 18.19
CA GLY A 90 -10.11 0.01 17.74
C GLY A 90 -10.77 0.20 16.37
N GLN A 91 -11.33 1.40 16.15
CA GLN A 91 -11.95 1.76 14.87
C GLN A 91 -10.89 1.95 13.78
N ALA A 92 -9.78 2.61 14.10
CA ALA A 92 -8.64 2.77 13.20
C ALA A 92 -8.07 1.41 12.76
N THR A 93 -7.95 0.45 13.67
CA THR A 93 -7.48 -0.91 13.37
C THR A 93 -8.42 -1.62 12.40
N TYR A 94 -9.73 -1.54 12.63
CA TYR A 94 -10.74 -2.14 11.75
C TYR A 94 -10.72 -1.49 10.37
N ILE A 95 -10.82 -0.16 10.30
CA ILE A 95 -10.86 0.57 9.02
C ILE A 95 -9.58 0.36 8.23
N ALA A 96 -8.42 0.44 8.89
CA ALA A 96 -7.15 0.17 8.23
C ALA A 96 -7.14 -1.26 7.68
N ARG A 97 -7.62 -2.26 8.44
CA ARG A 97 -7.73 -3.63 7.92
C ARG A 97 -8.64 -3.69 6.68
N VAL A 98 -9.85 -3.14 6.71
CA VAL A 98 -10.79 -3.18 5.58
C VAL A 98 -10.20 -2.51 4.34
N LEU A 99 -9.67 -1.31 4.47
CA LEU A 99 -9.08 -0.57 3.35
C LEU A 99 -7.79 -1.21 2.82
N ARG A 100 -7.11 -2.02 3.64
CA ARG A 100 -5.94 -2.82 3.21
C ARG A 100 -6.34 -4.15 2.58
N GLU A 101 -7.45 -4.74 3.01
CA GLU A 101 -8.03 -5.94 2.40
C GLU A 101 -8.62 -5.61 1.02
N GLU A 102 -9.06 -4.37 0.83
CA GLU A 102 -9.39 -3.82 -0.48
C GLU A 102 -8.10 -3.62 -1.30
N ASP A 103 -7.69 -4.68 -1.99
CA ASP A 103 -6.58 -4.72 -2.94
C ASP A 103 -6.80 -3.72 -4.09
N THR A 104 -6.52 -2.44 -3.84
CA THR A 104 -6.45 -1.48 -4.94
C THR A 104 -5.19 -1.77 -5.77
N LEU A 105 -5.29 -1.62 -7.09
CA LEU A 105 -4.15 -1.79 -8.00
C LEU A 105 -2.96 -0.92 -7.58
N ALA A 106 -3.23 0.30 -7.10
CA ALA A 106 -2.21 1.23 -6.62
C ALA A 106 -1.46 0.70 -5.39
N SER A 107 -2.18 0.17 -4.40
CA SER A 107 -1.55 -0.45 -3.22
C SER A 107 -0.71 -1.66 -3.59
N ARG A 108 -1.21 -2.54 -4.47
CA ARG A 108 -0.44 -3.70 -4.93
C ARG A 108 0.84 -3.29 -5.65
N ARG A 109 0.79 -2.28 -6.54
CA ARG A 109 1.99 -1.73 -7.20
C ARG A 109 3.01 -1.25 -6.18
N LYS A 110 2.61 -0.43 -5.20
CA LYS A 110 3.48 0.06 -4.12
C LYS A 110 4.18 -1.07 -3.37
N TRP A 111 3.47 -2.16 -3.06
CA TRP A 111 4.04 -3.29 -2.32
C TRP A 111 4.95 -4.17 -3.19
N LEU A 112 4.65 -4.32 -4.48
CA LEU A 112 5.54 -4.94 -5.43
C LEU A 112 6.81 -4.12 -5.66
N ASP A 113 6.74 -2.78 -5.65
CA ASP A 113 7.92 -1.91 -5.73
C ASP A 113 8.83 -2.10 -4.51
N LYS A 114 8.26 -2.14 -3.30
CA LYS A 114 9.03 -2.44 -2.08
C LYS A 114 9.65 -3.84 -2.13
N LEU A 115 8.93 -4.83 -2.67
CA LEU A 115 9.43 -6.20 -2.83
C LEU A 115 10.57 -6.27 -3.86
N GLU A 116 10.40 -5.64 -5.01
CA GLU A 116 11.43 -5.56 -6.06
C GLU A 116 12.69 -4.88 -5.57
N ALA A 117 12.55 -3.76 -4.84
CA ALA A 117 13.69 -3.03 -4.28
C ALA A 117 14.49 -3.94 -3.33
N GLU A 118 13.83 -4.75 -2.51
CA GLU A 118 14.51 -5.68 -1.62
C GLU A 118 15.20 -6.81 -2.41
N PHE A 119 14.54 -7.40 -3.40
CA PHE A 119 15.15 -8.45 -4.23
C PHE A 119 16.32 -7.96 -5.07
N THR A 120 16.25 -6.74 -5.58
CA THR A 120 17.30 -6.13 -6.41
C THR A 120 18.59 -5.93 -5.61
N LYS A 121 18.50 -5.57 -4.32
CA LYS A 121 19.68 -5.42 -3.44
C LYS A 121 20.50 -6.71 -3.33
N HIS A 122 19.83 -7.86 -3.32
CA HIS A 122 20.46 -9.16 -3.13
C HIS A 122 20.72 -9.92 -4.43
N LEU A 123 20.30 -9.38 -5.59
CA LEU A 123 20.30 -10.12 -6.85
C LEU A 123 21.71 -10.49 -7.33
N ASP A 124 22.65 -9.55 -7.28
CA ASP A 124 24.01 -9.80 -7.74
C ASP A 124 24.80 -10.72 -6.79
N GLU A 125 24.56 -10.59 -5.49
CA GLU A 125 25.11 -11.50 -4.48
C GLU A 125 24.56 -12.92 -4.66
N ALA A 126 23.25 -13.07 -4.89
CA ALA A 126 22.62 -14.36 -5.16
C ALA A 126 23.20 -15.01 -6.43
N ARG A 127 23.36 -14.24 -7.51
CA ARG A 127 24.01 -14.71 -8.75
C ARG A 127 25.44 -15.17 -8.49
N GLN A 128 26.19 -14.45 -7.66
CA GLN A 128 27.54 -14.85 -7.28
C GLN A 128 27.55 -16.16 -6.50
N TRP A 129 26.67 -16.32 -5.50
CA TRP A 129 26.56 -17.56 -4.73
C TRP A 129 26.20 -18.74 -5.62
N VAL A 130 25.31 -18.57 -6.59
CA VAL A 130 24.98 -19.62 -7.56
C VAL A 130 26.20 -20.01 -8.41
N ARG A 131 26.99 -19.04 -8.88
CA ARG A 131 28.25 -19.31 -9.62
C ARG A 131 29.27 -20.06 -8.76
N ASP A 132 29.31 -19.77 -7.47
CA ASP A 132 30.19 -20.42 -6.50
C ASP A 132 29.67 -21.79 -6.02
N GLY A 133 28.56 -22.29 -6.59
CA GLY A 133 27.95 -23.57 -6.22
C GLY A 133 27.13 -23.54 -4.92
N ARG A 134 26.89 -22.35 -4.35
CA ARG A 134 26.17 -22.10 -3.09
C ARG A 134 24.69 -21.78 -3.31
N GLY A 135 24.10 -22.26 -4.40
CA GLY A 135 22.70 -21.97 -4.76
C GLY A 135 21.65 -22.51 -3.78
N GLU A 136 22.00 -23.54 -3.00
CA GLU A 136 21.13 -24.10 -1.96
C GLU A 136 21.15 -23.30 -0.65
N GLU A 137 22.16 -22.45 -0.45
CA GLU A 137 22.27 -21.63 0.76
C GLU A 137 21.20 -20.53 0.77
N THR A 138 20.70 -20.21 1.96
CA THR A 138 19.64 -19.22 2.15
C THR A 138 20.20 -17.84 2.46
N MET A 139 19.61 -16.83 1.84
CA MET A 139 19.86 -15.41 2.11
C MET A 139 18.69 -14.82 2.90
N GLU A 140 18.97 -13.81 3.73
CA GLU A 140 17.96 -13.12 4.51
C GLU A 140 17.37 -11.94 3.73
N PHE A 141 16.04 -11.84 3.72
CA PHE A 141 15.29 -10.74 3.11
C PHE A 141 14.41 -10.07 4.16
N TYR A 142 14.49 -8.75 4.28
CA TYR A 142 13.72 -7.99 5.24
C TYR A 142 12.45 -7.44 4.61
N LEU A 143 11.35 -8.17 4.79
CA LEU A 143 10.10 -7.93 4.07
C LEU A 143 9.07 -7.26 4.96
N HIS A 144 8.54 -6.13 4.50
CA HIS A 144 7.31 -5.57 5.05
C HIS A 144 6.15 -6.57 4.89
N LYS A 145 5.24 -6.65 5.86
CA LYS A 145 4.18 -7.67 5.91
C LYS A 145 3.31 -7.71 4.64
N TYR A 146 3.07 -6.56 4.02
CA TYR A 146 2.34 -6.47 2.75
C TYR A 146 3.19 -6.84 1.53
N ALA A 147 4.49 -6.52 1.53
CA ALA A 147 5.41 -7.01 0.50
C ALA A 147 5.55 -8.54 0.59
N ARG A 148 5.51 -9.12 1.79
CA ARG A 148 5.46 -10.57 2.00
C ARG A 148 4.17 -11.20 1.49
N ARG A 149 3.02 -10.51 1.62
CA ARG A 149 1.76 -10.96 1.00
C ARG A 149 1.91 -11.05 -0.52
N GLU A 150 2.46 -10.01 -1.16
CA GLU A 150 2.73 -10.03 -2.61
C GLU A 150 3.73 -11.13 -2.98
N LEU A 151 4.76 -11.36 -2.17
CA LEU A 151 5.67 -12.50 -2.36
C LEU A 151 4.89 -13.82 -2.39
N GLY A 152 3.92 -14.03 -1.49
CA GLY A 152 3.05 -15.21 -1.52
C GLY A 152 2.29 -15.38 -2.84
N ILE A 153 1.80 -14.29 -3.42
CA ILE A 153 1.13 -14.29 -4.74
C ILE A 153 2.13 -14.68 -5.85
N VAL A 154 3.33 -14.08 -5.84
CA VAL A 154 4.40 -14.38 -6.79
C VAL A 154 4.81 -15.86 -6.73
N LEU A 155 4.95 -16.43 -5.53
CA LEU A 155 5.25 -17.85 -5.37
C LEU A 155 4.12 -18.75 -5.86
N GLY A 156 2.87 -18.36 -5.63
CA GLY A 156 1.70 -19.05 -6.17
C GLY A 156 1.72 -19.10 -7.70
N ARG A 157 2.04 -17.98 -8.35
CA ARG A 157 2.20 -17.87 -9.82
C ARG A 157 3.33 -18.75 -10.34
N LEU A 158 4.48 -18.74 -9.67
CA LEU A 158 5.61 -19.60 -10.02
C LEU A 158 5.24 -21.08 -9.91
N LEU A 159 4.46 -21.47 -8.90
CA LEU A 159 3.94 -22.82 -8.76
C LEU A 159 2.96 -23.19 -9.90
N GLU A 160 2.01 -22.31 -10.19
CA GLU A 160 1.02 -22.49 -11.28
C GLU A 160 1.68 -22.62 -12.66
N THR A 161 2.77 -21.91 -12.89
CA THR A 161 3.53 -21.93 -14.16
C THR A 161 4.58 -23.05 -14.24
N GLY A 162 4.61 -23.97 -13.27
CA GLY A 162 5.52 -25.11 -13.27
C GLY A 162 6.98 -24.76 -12.95
N ARG A 163 7.22 -23.60 -12.34
CA ARG A 163 8.54 -23.12 -11.90
C ARG A 163 8.59 -23.00 -10.36
N PRO A 164 8.30 -24.06 -9.58
CA PRO A 164 8.22 -23.97 -8.12
C PRO A 164 9.57 -23.59 -7.50
N THR A 165 9.55 -22.74 -6.47
CA THR A 165 10.73 -22.41 -5.67
C THR A 165 10.89 -23.41 -4.52
N ARG A 166 12.05 -23.40 -3.88
CA ARG A 166 12.21 -24.09 -2.59
C ARG A 166 11.35 -23.39 -1.51
N PRO A 167 11.03 -24.09 -0.40
CA PRO A 167 10.26 -23.51 0.69
C PRO A 167 10.96 -22.29 1.30
N ILE A 168 10.23 -21.18 1.40
CA ILE A 168 10.71 -19.98 2.11
C ILE A 168 10.39 -20.11 3.59
N LYS A 169 11.38 -19.86 4.44
CA LYS A 169 11.22 -19.93 5.90
C LYS A 169 11.23 -18.52 6.49
N THR A 170 10.22 -18.19 7.28
CA THR A 170 10.25 -16.96 8.09
C THR A 170 10.92 -17.25 9.43
N THR A 171 11.94 -16.48 9.78
CA THR A 171 12.72 -16.67 11.02
C THR A 171 12.31 -15.72 12.13
N ALA A 172 11.90 -14.50 11.79
CA ALA A 172 11.46 -13.50 12.75
C ALA A 172 10.34 -12.62 12.18
N THR A 173 9.51 -12.06 13.06
CA THR A 173 8.55 -11.00 12.74
C THR A 173 8.67 -9.92 13.79
N MET A 174 8.91 -8.68 13.37
CA MET A 174 9.11 -7.51 14.22
C MET A 174 8.18 -6.39 13.75
N GLY A 175 7.03 -6.26 14.43
CA GLY A 175 6.00 -5.31 14.04
C GLY A 175 5.50 -5.59 12.63
N ASP A 176 5.70 -4.63 11.72
CA ASP A 176 5.25 -4.72 10.34
C ASP A 176 6.26 -5.40 9.40
N TYR A 177 7.39 -5.89 9.90
CA TYR A 177 8.41 -6.53 9.08
C TYR A 177 8.66 -7.98 9.50
N SER A 178 9.15 -8.77 8.55
CA SER A 178 9.53 -10.16 8.77
C SER A 178 10.80 -10.50 8.02
N VAL A 179 11.65 -11.34 8.63
CA VAL A 179 12.85 -11.86 7.99
C VAL A 179 12.49 -13.18 7.31
N ALA A 180 12.68 -13.24 5.99
CA ALA A 180 12.46 -14.42 5.17
C ALA A 180 13.81 -14.98 4.68
N LEU A 181 13.98 -16.29 4.82
CA LEU A 181 15.11 -17.03 4.27
C LEU A 181 14.72 -17.61 2.92
N ILE A 182 15.47 -17.25 1.89
CA ILE A 182 15.23 -17.64 0.50
C ILE A 182 16.52 -18.22 -0.08
N CYS A 183 16.46 -19.39 -0.70
CA CYS A 183 17.63 -19.99 -1.35
C CYS A 183 18.14 -19.10 -2.48
N ALA A 184 19.46 -18.88 -2.54
CA ALA A 184 20.10 -18.02 -3.52
C ALA A 184 19.73 -18.40 -4.97
N GLY A 185 19.62 -19.70 -5.26
CA GLY A 185 19.21 -20.21 -6.58
C GLY A 185 17.78 -19.84 -7.01
N ASP A 186 16.93 -19.37 -6.10
CA ASP A 186 15.55 -18.98 -6.41
C ASP A 186 15.37 -17.47 -6.57
N VAL A 187 16.31 -16.66 -6.07
CA VAL A 187 16.20 -15.20 -5.99
C VAL A 187 15.98 -14.57 -7.36
N GLU A 188 16.78 -14.92 -8.38
CA GLU A 188 16.66 -14.33 -9.71
C GLU A 188 15.32 -14.66 -10.38
N ARG A 189 14.85 -15.89 -10.22
CA ARG A 189 13.56 -16.32 -10.75
C ARG A 189 12.41 -15.59 -10.06
N ILE A 190 12.47 -15.44 -8.74
CA ILE A 190 11.45 -14.68 -8.00
C ILE A 190 11.47 -13.21 -8.44
N ALA A 191 12.65 -12.59 -8.59
CA ALA A 191 12.80 -11.23 -9.09
C ALA A 191 12.18 -11.04 -10.48
N GLN A 192 12.39 -11.99 -11.40
CA GLN A 192 11.77 -11.97 -12.73
C GLN A 192 10.23 -12.01 -12.65
N GLU A 193 9.67 -12.84 -11.77
CA GLU A 193 8.20 -12.93 -11.63
C GLU A 193 7.61 -11.69 -10.94
N ILE A 194 8.34 -11.06 -10.00
CA ILE A 194 7.95 -9.77 -9.43
C ILE A 194 7.81 -8.72 -10.53
N ALA A 195 8.79 -8.62 -11.43
CA ALA A 195 8.74 -7.70 -12.57
C ALA A 195 7.56 -8.03 -13.51
N ALA A 196 7.30 -9.31 -13.76
CA ALA A 196 6.16 -9.74 -14.57
C ALA A 196 4.80 -9.38 -13.93
N GLU A 197 4.62 -9.57 -12.62
CA GLU A 197 3.43 -9.14 -11.88
C GLU A 197 3.23 -7.63 -11.98
N LYS A 198 4.30 -6.84 -11.85
CA LYS A 198 4.22 -5.39 -12.00
C LYS A 198 3.71 -4.98 -13.39
N SER A 199 4.24 -5.60 -14.45
CA SER A 199 3.77 -5.35 -15.82
C SER A 199 2.29 -5.69 -15.99
N ARG A 200 1.79 -6.76 -15.36
CA ARG A 200 0.36 -7.13 -15.40
C ARG A 200 -0.55 -6.12 -14.71
N LEU A 201 -0.05 -5.40 -13.71
CA LEU A 201 -0.81 -4.35 -13.03
C LEU A 201 -0.88 -3.04 -13.82
N ASN A 202 -0.12 -2.88 -14.91
CA ASN A 202 -0.14 -1.72 -15.81
C ASN A 202 -0.69 -2.11 -17.20
N PRO A 203 -2.01 -2.40 -17.32
CA PRO A 203 -2.64 -2.65 -18.62
C PRO A 203 -2.70 -1.40 -19.50
#